data_AF-A0A5C3MDI7-F1
#
_entry.id   AF-A0A5C3MDI7-F1
#
_cell.length_a   1.000
_cell.length_b   1.000
_cell.length_c   1.000
_cell.angle_alpha   90.00
_cell.angle_beta   90.00
_cell.angle_gamma   90.00
#
_symmetry.space_group_name_H-M   'P 1'
#
loop_
_entity.id
_entity.type
_entity.pdbx_description
1 polymer ?
#
loop_
_entity_poly.entity_id
_entity_poly.type
_entity_poly.pdbx_seq_one_letter_code
_entity_poly.pdbx_strand_id
1 'polypeptide(L)'
;MSSIPSSSASINGHATLSNGTSTHGEVGPSADGYEPSGNSPSSSTYPTNGFIQPPYQNAHNEEIVNHLYHAGFQTGNYADTVLHVHQNVYRLHAIILSRSPFLAHLMSTSPQTSGQRIIYVHLDQEPEVTQEGFAIALGYLYSAVSLRLIRPDNARAVLAAGCLLGGMDDLCQYAYEACRQSISVDTIGGWLEFIDAIPAPGDGTSTPNLPPTSVFGLYAQRLRDDVFHFLVVTLPEVLEVQNAPQDASAGPSGRDVLLQVYSRVPFEMFKTAVESPTFQIGSDQARFKFAKEAIELRKRGIARGLGAEETVVLAFGGSNFGGSAVHVTRKMRKRPLWKVNS
;
A
#
# COMPACT_ATOMS: atom_id res chain seq x y z
N MET A 1 34.49 -61.00 -4.58
CA MET A 1 35.25 -60.55 -3.40
C MET A 1 36.04 -59.31 -3.80
N SER A 2 35.99 -58.30 -2.94
CA SER A 2 36.87 -57.11 -2.90
C SER A 2 36.55 -55.95 -3.85
N SER A 3 35.78 -54.99 -3.35
CA SER A 3 35.84 -53.57 -3.79
C SER A 3 35.52 -52.66 -2.59
N ILE A 4 36.54 -51.94 -2.11
CA ILE A 4 36.40 -50.71 -1.30
C ILE A 4 36.43 -49.54 -2.31
N PRO A 5 35.56 -48.52 -2.19
CA PRO A 5 35.98 -47.23 -1.64
C PRO A 5 34.92 -46.61 -0.69
N SER A 6 35.33 -46.12 0.48
CA SER A 6 35.67 -44.72 0.77
C SER A 6 34.54 -43.97 1.46
N SER A 7 34.77 -43.71 2.74
CA SER A 7 34.15 -42.67 3.54
C SER A 7 34.39 -41.29 2.92
N SER A 8 33.33 -40.52 2.70
CA SER A 8 33.41 -39.07 2.53
C SER A 8 32.47 -38.39 3.52
N ALA A 9 33.08 -37.57 4.36
CA ALA A 9 32.46 -36.72 5.36
C ALA A 9 31.52 -35.70 4.72
N SER A 10 30.30 -35.59 5.23
CA SER A 10 29.43 -34.45 4.96
C SER A 10 29.92 -33.26 5.77
N ILE A 11 30.71 -32.41 5.11
CA ILE A 11 31.12 -31.10 5.59
C ILE A 11 29.87 -30.22 5.70
N ASN A 12 29.55 -29.81 6.93
CA ASN A 12 28.60 -28.73 7.22
C ASN A 12 29.07 -27.46 6.50
N GLY A 13 28.44 -27.16 5.37
CA GLY A 13 28.63 -25.91 4.64
C GLY A 13 27.97 -24.75 5.38
N HIS A 14 28.73 -24.09 6.24
CA HIS A 14 28.38 -22.82 6.87
C HIS A 14 28.57 -21.70 5.83
N ALA A 15 27.51 -21.37 5.08
CA ALA A 15 27.43 -20.12 4.34
C ALA A 15 26.43 -19.22 5.07
N THR A 16 26.93 -18.23 5.81
CA THR A 16 26.13 -17.23 6.52
C THR A 16 25.58 -16.23 5.51
N LEU A 17 24.51 -16.60 4.80
CA LEU A 17 23.63 -15.65 4.13
C LEU A 17 22.44 -15.44 5.08
N SER A 18 22.51 -14.38 5.88
CA SER A 18 21.38 -13.95 6.70
C SER A 18 20.32 -13.34 5.78
N ASN A 19 19.05 -13.70 6.00
CA ASN A 19 17.94 -13.11 5.27
C ASN A 19 17.78 -11.63 5.70
N GLY A 20 18.09 -10.67 4.81
CA GLY A 20 17.54 -9.30 4.87
C GLY A 20 18.23 -8.26 5.76
N THR A 21 19.55 -8.14 5.82
CA THR A 21 20.22 -7.06 6.57
C THR A 21 20.58 -5.83 5.72
N SER A 22 19.99 -4.67 6.06
CA SER A 22 20.52 -3.33 5.78
C SER A 22 21.19 -2.79 7.05
N THR A 23 22.40 -2.24 6.92
CA THR A 23 23.29 -1.84 8.02
C THR A 23 22.97 -0.44 8.55
N HIS A 24 22.60 -0.30 9.83
CA HIS A 24 22.83 0.94 10.60
C HIS A 24 22.79 0.75 12.13
N GLY A 25 23.93 1.05 12.79
CA GLY A 25 24.06 1.80 14.05
C GLY A 25 23.62 1.19 15.38
N GLU A 26 24.59 0.68 16.16
CA GLU A 26 24.49 0.38 17.60
C GLU A 26 24.21 1.62 18.47
N VAL A 27 23.33 1.51 19.47
CA VAL A 27 23.48 2.14 20.81
C VAL A 27 22.82 1.24 21.87
N GLY A 28 23.55 1.03 22.98
CA GLY A 28 23.23 0.13 24.10
C GLY A 28 22.14 0.59 25.09
N PRO A 29 21.99 -0.13 26.22
CA PRO A 29 20.72 -0.28 26.93
C PRO A 29 20.54 0.66 28.12
N SER A 30 19.30 0.94 28.51
CA SER A 30 18.96 1.52 29.82
C SER A 30 17.61 1.01 30.30
N ALA A 31 17.59 0.58 31.56
CA ALA A 31 16.45 0.10 32.32
C ALA A 31 15.72 1.25 33.02
N ASP A 32 14.41 1.10 33.22
CA ASP A 32 13.51 1.68 34.24
C ASP A 32 12.08 1.43 33.70
N GLY A 33 11.06 0.90 34.39
CA GLY A 33 10.76 0.85 35.81
C GLY A 33 9.50 1.70 36.08
N TYR A 34 8.28 1.26 35.67
CA TYR A 34 7.01 1.89 36.11
C TYR A 34 5.81 0.93 36.02
N GLU A 35 5.01 0.88 37.09
CA GLU A 35 3.76 0.12 37.26
C GLU A 35 2.58 0.69 36.44
N PRO A 36 1.55 -0.12 36.11
CA PRO A 36 0.22 0.39 35.79
C PRO A 36 -0.82 -0.04 36.83
N SER A 37 -1.50 0.93 37.42
CA SER A 37 -2.80 0.76 38.08
C SER A 37 -3.88 1.50 37.26
N GLY A 38 -5.01 0.82 36.99
CA GLY A 38 -6.13 1.44 36.29
C GLY A 38 -7.10 0.46 35.64
N ASN A 39 -7.80 -0.34 36.46
CA ASN A 39 -8.92 -1.17 36.02
C ASN A 39 -10.12 -0.32 35.56
N SER A 40 -10.78 -0.73 34.48
CA SER A 40 -12.23 -0.57 34.31
C SER A 40 -12.81 -1.77 33.54
N PRO A 41 -14.00 -2.29 33.93
CA PRO A 41 -14.47 -3.60 33.52
C PRO A 41 -15.38 -3.53 32.29
N SER A 42 -15.32 -4.56 31.45
CA SER A 42 -16.38 -4.81 30.46
C SER A 42 -16.77 -6.28 30.55
N SER A 43 -17.96 -6.48 31.11
CA SER A 43 -18.65 -7.73 31.27
C SER A 43 -18.99 -8.35 29.92
N SER A 44 -18.56 -9.59 29.67
CA SER A 44 -19.27 -10.49 28.77
C SER A 44 -19.53 -11.82 29.48
N THR A 45 -20.82 -12.08 29.69
CA THR A 45 -21.38 -13.31 30.23
C THR A 45 -21.36 -14.38 29.15
N TYR A 46 -20.32 -15.21 29.15
CA TYR A 46 -20.33 -16.55 28.54
C TYR A 46 -19.79 -17.55 29.56
N PRO A 47 -20.38 -18.75 29.71
CA PRO A 47 -19.87 -19.76 30.62
C PRO A 47 -18.60 -20.37 30.01
N THR A 48 -17.46 -19.76 30.31
CA THR A 48 -16.14 -20.31 30.04
C THR A 48 -15.82 -21.34 31.12
N ASN A 49 -15.46 -22.57 30.72
CA ASN A 49 -14.85 -23.53 31.63
C ASN A 49 -13.67 -22.83 32.33
N GLY A 50 -13.75 -22.71 33.65
CA GLY A 50 -12.93 -21.85 34.51
C GLY A 50 -11.45 -22.24 34.65
N PHE A 51 -10.75 -22.51 33.57
CA PHE A 51 -9.29 -22.47 33.53
C PHE A 51 -8.86 -21.04 33.21
N ILE A 52 -8.54 -20.28 34.25
CA ILE A 52 -7.72 -19.08 34.14
C ILE A 52 -6.45 -19.49 33.40
N GLN A 53 -6.22 -18.99 32.18
CA GLN A 53 -4.97 -19.26 31.46
C GLN A 53 -3.81 -18.79 32.35
N PRO A 54 -2.89 -19.68 32.77
CA PRO A 54 -1.79 -19.27 33.62
C PRO A 54 -0.86 -18.33 32.83
N PRO A 55 -0.35 -17.25 33.45
CA PRO A 55 0.49 -16.25 32.77
C PRO A 55 1.73 -16.84 32.08
N TYR A 56 2.16 -18.03 32.49
CA TYR A 56 3.26 -18.79 31.90
C TYR A 56 3.02 -19.26 30.46
N GLN A 57 1.77 -19.49 30.04
CA GLN A 57 1.47 -19.96 28.68
C GLN A 57 1.78 -18.88 27.62
N ASN A 58 1.47 -17.62 27.92
CA ASN A 58 1.74 -16.51 27.00
C ASN A 58 3.23 -16.25 26.85
N ALA A 59 3.98 -16.24 27.97
CA ALA A 59 5.43 -16.06 27.96
C ALA A 59 6.14 -17.18 27.17
N HIS A 60 5.71 -18.43 27.33
CA HIS A 60 6.27 -19.55 26.59
C HIS A 60 6.00 -19.47 25.08
N ASN A 61 4.78 -19.09 24.69
CA ASN A 61 4.43 -18.89 23.28
C ASN A 61 5.25 -17.75 22.65
N GLU A 62 5.48 -16.65 23.38
CA GLU A 62 6.34 -15.55 22.93
C GLU A 62 7.78 -15.99 22.73
N GLU A 63 8.33 -16.79 23.65
CA GLU A 63 9.68 -17.35 23.51
C GLU A 63 9.82 -18.22 22.26
N ILE A 64 8.83 -19.09 21.99
CA ILE A 64 8.78 -19.91 20.77
C ILE A 64 8.75 -19.02 19.52
N VAL A 65 7.84 -18.04 19.47
CA VAL A 65 7.68 -17.14 18.32
C VAL A 65 8.95 -16.32 18.09
N ASN A 66 9.57 -15.82 19.16
CA ASN A 66 10.84 -15.11 19.10
C ASN A 66 11.95 -16.02 18.56
N HIS A 67 12.05 -17.26 19.03
CA HIS A 67 13.03 -18.22 18.54
C HIS A 67 12.81 -18.54 17.05
N LEU A 68 11.55 -18.80 16.64
CA LEU A 68 11.20 -19.07 15.24
C LEU A 68 11.56 -17.91 14.32
N TYR A 69 11.38 -16.66 14.77
CA TYR A 69 11.76 -15.49 14.00
C TYR A 69 13.29 -15.38 13.85
N HIS A 70 14.04 -15.46 14.94
CA HIS A 70 15.50 -15.26 14.89
C HIS A 70 16.23 -16.47 14.28
N ALA A 71 16.04 -17.67 14.84
CA ALA A 71 16.70 -18.87 14.34
C ALA A 71 16.10 -19.32 13.00
N GLY A 72 14.77 -19.35 12.90
CA GLY A 72 14.10 -19.84 11.69
C GLY A 72 14.18 -18.85 10.53
N PHE A 73 13.61 -17.65 10.68
CA PHE A 73 13.51 -16.69 9.57
C PHE A 73 14.82 -15.94 9.28
N GLN A 74 15.48 -15.35 10.28
CA GLN A 74 16.67 -14.51 10.03
C GLN A 74 17.91 -15.31 9.62
N THR A 75 18.10 -16.51 10.20
CA THR A 75 19.27 -17.36 9.90
C THR A 75 18.98 -18.53 8.97
N GLY A 76 17.71 -18.91 8.78
CA GLY A 76 17.35 -20.04 7.91
C GLY A 76 17.70 -21.41 8.49
N ASN A 77 17.88 -21.52 9.82
CA ASN A 77 18.19 -22.79 10.46
C ASN A 77 17.03 -23.77 10.27
N TYR A 78 17.35 -25.03 9.93
CA TYR A 78 16.37 -26.10 9.72
C TYR A 78 15.38 -25.89 8.57
N ALA A 79 15.67 -24.96 7.66
CA ALA A 79 14.86 -24.71 6.47
C ALA A 79 14.78 -25.94 5.56
N ASP A 80 13.56 -26.33 5.22
CA ASP A 80 13.21 -27.41 4.29
C ASP A 80 12.78 -26.88 2.90
N THR A 81 12.65 -25.55 2.77
CA THR A 81 12.16 -24.87 1.58
C THR A 81 13.09 -23.71 1.20
N VAL A 82 13.39 -23.58 -0.09
CA VAL A 82 14.13 -22.45 -0.68
C VAL A 82 13.18 -21.68 -1.58
N LEU A 83 13.00 -20.40 -1.28
CA LEU A 83 12.14 -19.49 -2.01
C LEU A 83 12.99 -18.47 -2.78
N HIS A 84 12.86 -18.47 -4.10
CA HIS A 84 13.47 -17.49 -4.98
C HIS A 84 12.47 -16.39 -5.31
N VAL A 85 12.79 -15.14 -4.94
CA VAL A 85 11.97 -13.96 -5.25
C VAL A 85 12.90 -12.85 -5.72
N HIS A 86 12.67 -12.31 -6.91
CA HIS A 86 13.59 -11.39 -7.58
C HIS A 86 15.02 -11.98 -7.63
N GLN A 87 16.00 -11.26 -7.05
CA GLN A 87 17.40 -11.67 -6.95
C GLN A 87 17.72 -12.30 -5.58
N ASN A 88 16.72 -12.50 -4.73
CA ASN A 88 16.90 -12.98 -3.36
C ASN A 88 16.50 -14.43 -3.22
N VAL A 89 17.21 -15.10 -2.32
CA VAL A 89 17.01 -16.50 -1.98
C VAL A 89 16.76 -16.59 -0.48
N TYR A 90 15.59 -17.09 -0.11
CA TYR A 90 15.19 -17.25 1.29
C TYR A 90 15.15 -18.73 1.66
N ARG A 91 15.85 -19.08 2.74
CA ARG A 91 15.78 -20.41 3.37
C ARG A 91 14.68 -20.39 4.43
N LEU A 92 13.58 -21.09 4.20
CA LEU A 92 12.32 -20.98 4.96
C LEU A 92 11.73 -22.38 5.28
N HIS A 93 10.65 -22.39 6.05
CA HIS A 93 10.00 -23.58 6.59
C HIS A 93 8.62 -23.79 5.99
N ALA A 94 8.37 -24.93 5.35
CA ALA A 94 7.13 -25.24 4.65
C ALA A 94 5.89 -25.07 5.55
N ILE A 95 5.99 -25.51 6.81
CA ILE A 95 4.89 -25.38 7.78
C ILE A 95 4.52 -23.92 8.04
N ILE A 96 5.50 -23.01 8.10
CA ILE A 96 5.24 -21.58 8.30
C ILE A 96 4.72 -20.95 7.01
N LEU A 97 5.31 -21.29 5.86
CA LEU A 97 4.87 -20.77 4.56
C LEU A 97 3.44 -21.21 4.20
N SER A 98 3.00 -22.38 4.64
CA SER A 98 1.63 -22.85 4.38
C SER A 98 0.53 -21.99 5.00
N ARG A 99 0.87 -21.05 5.89
CA ARG A 99 -0.05 -20.02 6.39
C ARG A 99 -0.48 -19.03 5.30
N SER A 100 0.34 -18.85 4.26
CA SER A 100 -0.01 -18.08 3.08
C SER A 100 -0.69 -19.00 2.06
N PRO A 101 -1.95 -18.74 1.65
CA PRO A 101 -2.63 -19.53 0.63
C PRO A 101 -1.88 -19.55 -0.71
N PHE A 102 -1.28 -18.42 -1.08
CA PHE A 102 -0.47 -18.30 -2.30
C PHE A 102 0.75 -19.22 -2.25
N LEU A 103 1.54 -19.16 -1.17
CA LEU A 103 2.73 -20.00 -1.02
C LEU A 103 2.36 -21.47 -0.85
N ALA A 104 1.27 -21.79 -0.13
CA ALA A 104 0.75 -23.15 -0.03
C ALA A 104 0.41 -23.73 -1.40
N HIS A 105 -0.25 -22.93 -2.26
CA HIS A 105 -0.57 -23.32 -3.62
C HIS A 105 0.70 -23.56 -4.46
N LEU A 106 1.65 -22.62 -4.46
CA LEU A 106 2.93 -22.78 -5.16
C LEU A 106 3.70 -24.01 -4.70
N MET A 107 3.75 -24.23 -3.39
CA MET A 107 4.37 -25.40 -2.78
C MET A 107 3.72 -26.72 -3.21
N SER A 108 2.41 -26.75 -3.46
CA SER A 108 1.68 -27.95 -3.91
C SER A 108 1.80 -28.22 -5.41
N THR A 109 2.02 -27.18 -6.21
CA THR A 109 2.04 -27.25 -7.69
C THR A 109 3.45 -27.23 -8.28
N SER A 110 4.46 -26.89 -7.48
CA SER A 110 5.86 -26.90 -7.92
C SER A 110 6.42 -28.33 -8.01
N PRO A 111 7.11 -28.69 -9.11
CA PRO A 111 7.77 -29.98 -9.24
C PRO A 111 8.79 -30.18 -8.11
N GLN A 112 8.63 -31.25 -7.33
CA GLN A 112 9.61 -31.59 -6.29
C GLN A 112 10.80 -32.29 -6.92
N THR A 113 11.95 -31.62 -6.90
CA THR A 113 13.24 -32.28 -7.12
C THR A 113 13.72 -32.80 -5.76
N SER A 114 14.26 -34.02 -5.73
CA SER A 114 14.50 -34.80 -4.51
C SER A 114 15.23 -34.02 -3.40
N GLY A 115 14.69 -34.06 -2.17
CA GLY A 115 15.32 -33.57 -0.94
C GLY A 115 14.75 -32.25 -0.40
N GLN A 116 15.02 -31.14 -1.08
CA GLN A 116 14.65 -29.79 -0.64
C GLN A 116 13.64 -29.15 -1.60
N ARG A 117 12.58 -28.52 -1.07
CA ARG A 117 11.57 -27.88 -1.89
C ARG A 117 12.08 -26.53 -2.41
N ILE A 118 12.14 -26.35 -3.72
CA ILE A 118 12.53 -25.07 -4.34
C ILE A 118 11.32 -24.47 -5.03
N ILE A 119 10.97 -23.24 -4.68
CA ILE A 119 9.83 -22.50 -5.26
C ILE A 119 10.29 -21.13 -5.76
N TYR A 120 9.65 -20.66 -6.84
CA TYR A 120 9.93 -19.39 -7.50
C TYR A 120 8.70 -18.50 -7.47
N VAL A 121 8.89 -17.23 -7.12
CA VAL A 121 7.85 -16.20 -7.18
C VAL A 121 8.27 -15.14 -8.18
N HIS A 122 7.49 -15.00 -9.23
CA HIS A 122 7.68 -14.00 -10.27
C HIS A 122 6.86 -12.76 -9.95
N LEU A 123 7.52 -11.60 -9.86
CA LEU A 123 6.91 -10.31 -9.47
C LEU A 123 6.98 -9.26 -10.59
N ASP A 124 7.32 -9.66 -11.82
CA ASP A 124 7.53 -8.73 -12.95
C ASP A 124 6.30 -7.88 -13.29
N GLN A 125 5.10 -8.33 -12.88
CA GLN A 125 3.84 -7.65 -13.10
C GLN A 125 3.39 -6.80 -11.89
N GLU A 126 4.13 -6.86 -10.76
CA GLU A 126 3.73 -6.29 -9.48
C GLU A 126 4.80 -5.34 -8.93
N PRO A 127 4.99 -4.15 -9.53
CA PRO A 127 6.07 -3.22 -9.18
C PRO A 127 5.99 -2.70 -7.74
N GLU A 128 4.79 -2.71 -7.15
CA GLU A 128 4.56 -2.28 -5.76
C GLU A 128 5.05 -3.33 -4.74
N VAL A 129 5.27 -4.58 -5.15
CA VAL A 129 5.79 -5.64 -4.28
C VAL A 129 7.32 -5.57 -4.25
N THR A 130 7.85 -4.64 -3.44
CA THR A 130 9.30 -4.47 -3.29
C THR A 130 9.92 -5.61 -2.48
N GLN A 131 11.25 -5.75 -2.58
CA GLN A 131 12.01 -6.71 -1.78
C GLN A 131 11.80 -6.51 -0.26
N GLU A 132 11.85 -5.26 0.21
CA GLU A 132 11.66 -4.94 1.63
C GLU A 132 10.24 -5.31 2.09
N GLY A 133 9.22 -4.89 1.33
CA GLY A 133 7.82 -5.21 1.64
C GLY A 133 7.56 -6.71 1.70
N PHE A 134 8.12 -7.45 0.72
CA PHE A 134 8.02 -8.91 0.67
C PHE A 134 8.73 -9.60 1.84
N ALA A 135 9.93 -9.15 2.22
CA ALA A 135 10.66 -9.69 3.36
C ALA A 135 9.92 -9.46 4.69
N ILE A 136 9.32 -8.28 4.88
CA ILE A 136 8.50 -7.98 6.07
C ILE A 136 7.29 -8.91 6.13
N ALA A 137 6.58 -9.10 5.00
CA ALA A 137 5.43 -9.99 4.94
C ALA A 137 5.79 -11.47 5.19
N LEU A 138 6.95 -11.93 4.69
CA LEU A 138 7.47 -13.27 5.02
C LEU A 138 7.83 -13.38 6.51
N GLY A 139 8.50 -12.37 7.08
CA GLY A 139 8.82 -12.34 8.49
C GLY A 139 7.58 -12.36 9.38
N TYR A 140 6.49 -11.73 8.93
CA TYR A 140 5.20 -11.72 9.64
C TYR A 140 4.60 -13.12 9.80
N LEU A 141 4.82 -14.03 8.84
CA LEU A 141 4.39 -15.42 8.96
C LEU A 141 5.02 -16.13 10.17
N TYR A 142 6.21 -15.71 10.58
CA TYR A 142 6.93 -16.21 11.75
C TYR A 142 6.57 -15.44 13.02
N SER A 143 6.52 -14.11 12.96
CA SER A 143 6.27 -13.27 14.15
C SER A 143 5.72 -11.88 13.81
N ALA A 144 4.80 -11.42 14.65
CA ALA A 144 4.25 -10.06 14.63
C ALA A 144 5.29 -8.97 14.92
N VAL A 145 6.51 -9.31 15.37
CA VAL A 145 7.63 -8.36 15.49
C VAL A 145 7.89 -7.62 14.17
N SER A 146 7.60 -8.25 13.04
CA SER A 146 7.72 -7.65 11.70
C SER A 146 6.86 -6.39 11.52
N LEU A 147 5.78 -6.22 12.30
CA LEU A 147 4.96 -5.00 12.28
C LEU A 147 5.77 -3.74 12.65
N ARG A 148 6.81 -3.89 13.49
CA ARG A 148 7.68 -2.78 13.91
C ARG A 148 8.57 -2.26 12.78
N LEU A 149 8.69 -3.02 11.68
CA LEU A 149 9.46 -2.65 10.50
C LEU A 149 8.63 -1.82 9.51
N ILE A 150 7.32 -1.71 9.73
CA ILE A 150 6.42 -0.95 8.87
C ILE A 150 6.55 0.53 9.20
N ARG A 151 6.84 1.30 8.16
CA ARG A 151 7.02 2.75 8.17
C ARG A 151 6.19 3.37 7.04
N PRO A 152 5.86 4.67 7.10
CA PRO A 152 5.11 5.34 6.04
C PRO A 152 5.69 5.16 4.62
N ASP A 153 7.02 5.11 4.49
CA ASP A 153 7.74 4.95 3.21
C ASP A 153 7.61 3.55 2.60
N ASN A 154 7.53 2.50 3.42
CA ASN A 154 7.49 1.12 2.95
C ASN A 154 6.10 0.46 3.11
N ALA A 155 5.15 1.12 3.77
CA ALA A 155 3.83 0.57 4.09
C ALA A 155 3.06 0.09 2.86
N ARG A 156 3.14 0.82 1.73
CA ARG A 156 2.51 0.40 0.47
C ARG A 156 3.04 -0.93 -0.03
N ALA A 157 4.35 -1.12 0.03
CA ALA A 157 4.98 -2.35 -0.42
C ALA A 157 4.67 -3.55 0.48
N VAL A 158 4.59 -3.31 1.80
CA VAL A 158 4.17 -4.33 2.76
C VAL A 158 2.71 -4.72 2.53
N LEU A 159 1.84 -3.74 2.30
CA LEU A 159 0.43 -3.99 1.97
C LEU A 159 0.28 -4.81 0.68
N ALA A 160 1.00 -4.43 -0.39
CA ALA A 160 1.00 -5.17 -1.65
C ALA A 160 1.47 -6.61 -1.45
N ALA A 161 2.59 -6.81 -0.76
CA ALA A 161 3.12 -8.14 -0.46
C ALA A 161 2.14 -8.97 0.40
N GLY A 162 1.50 -8.35 1.39
CA GLY A 162 0.54 -9.02 2.26
C GLY A 162 -0.71 -9.47 1.51
N CYS A 163 -1.23 -8.63 0.61
CA CYS A 163 -2.37 -9.00 -0.23
C CYS A 163 -2.00 -10.09 -1.25
N LEU A 164 -0.80 -10.04 -1.84
CA LEU A 164 -0.32 -11.08 -2.74
C LEU A 164 -0.20 -12.44 -2.05
N LEU A 165 0.44 -12.47 -0.88
CA LEU A 165 0.67 -13.71 -0.14
C LEU A 165 -0.63 -14.24 0.48
N GLY A 166 -1.51 -13.36 0.93
CA GLY A 166 -2.77 -13.69 1.60
C GLY A 166 -2.58 -14.31 2.99
N GLY A 167 -3.69 -14.45 3.73
CA GLY A 167 -3.71 -15.09 5.06
C GLY A 167 -3.09 -14.26 6.19
N MET A 168 -2.95 -12.95 6.01
CA MET A 168 -2.33 -12.02 6.96
C MET A 168 -3.12 -10.71 7.08
N ASP A 169 -4.41 -10.83 7.39
CA ASP A 169 -5.34 -9.70 7.43
C ASP A 169 -4.90 -8.58 8.38
N ASP A 170 -4.37 -8.93 9.55
CA ASP A 170 -3.85 -7.96 10.52
C ASP A 170 -2.64 -7.18 9.99
N LEU A 171 -1.74 -7.83 9.24
CA LEU A 171 -0.61 -7.16 8.60
C LEU A 171 -1.12 -6.17 7.55
N CYS A 172 -2.04 -6.61 6.70
CA CYS A 172 -2.64 -5.78 5.67
C CYS A 172 -3.36 -4.58 6.28
N GLN A 173 -4.15 -4.78 7.33
CA GLN A 173 -4.86 -3.71 8.00
C GLN A 173 -3.89 -2.70 8.64
N TYR A 174 -2.85 -3.18 9.32
CA TYR A 174 -1.83 -2.30 9.92
C TYR A 174 -1.06 -1.49 8.85
N ALA A 175 -0.64 -2.14 7.77
CA ALA A 175 0.05 -1.49 6.66
C ALA A 175 -0.86 -0.48 5.94
N TYR A 176 -2.15 -0.79 5.77
CA TYR A 176 -3.14 0.13 5.24
C TYR A 176 -3.34 1.36 6.15
N GLU A 177 -3.39 1.19 7.47
CA GLU A 177 -3.49 2.32 8.39
C GLU A 177 -2.25 3.23 8.32
N ALA A 178 -1.05 2.65 8.23
CA ALA A 178 0.18 3.39 8.03
C ALA A 178 0.18 4.15 6.68
N CYS A 179 -0.35 3.53 5.61
CA CYS A 179 -0.56 4.20 4.32
C CYS A 179 -1.49 5.41 4.48
N ARG A 180 -2.66 5.21 5.09
CA ARG A 180 -3.66 6.26 5.27
C ARG A 180 -3.13 7.44 6.10
N GLN A 181 -2.40 7.15 7.17
CA GLN A 181 -1.78 8.19 8.02
C GLN A 181 -0.66 8.95 7.31
N SER A 182 -0.03 8.36 6.29
CA SER A 182 1.04 9.01 5.52
C SER A 182 0.54 10.00 4.47
N ILE A 183 -0.77 10.07 4.21
CA ILE A 183 -1.36 11.00 3.22
C ILE A 183 -1.29 12.42 3.80
N SER A 184 -0.51 13.28 3.15
CA SER A 184 -0.24 14.64 3.59
C SER A 184 0.04 15.56 2.38
N VAL A 185 0.21 16.86 2.62
CA VAL A 185 0.54 17.84 1.58
C VAL A 185 1.84 17.48 0.86
N ASP A 186 2.83 16.95 1.59
CA ASP A 186 4.14 16.61 1.04
C ASP A 186 4.13 15.30 0.23
N THR A 187 3.29 14.35 0.62
CA THR A 187 3.25 12.99 0.04
C THR A 187 2.18 12.81 -1.02
N ILE A 188 1.19 13.72 -1.11
CA ILE A 188 0.04 13.61 -2.02
C ILE A 188 0.45 13.40 -3.48
N GLY A 189 1.58 13.99 -3.92
CA GLY A 189 2.09 13.81 -5.28
C GLY A 189 2.33 12.33 -5.62
N GLY A 190 3.03 11.60 -4.74
CA GLY A 190 3.30 10.18 -4.93
C GLY A 190 2.05 9.30 -4.80
N TRP A 191 1.07 9.74 -4.02
CA TRP A 191 -0.24 9.07 -3.92
C TRP A 191 -1.08 9.22 -5.19
N LEU A 192 -1.03 10.39 -5.83
CA LEU A 192 -1.70 10.63 -7.11
C LEU A 192 -1.11 9.80 -8.24
N GLU A 193 0.23 9.73 -8.32
CA GLU A 193 0.93 8.89 -9.29
C GLU A 193 0.57 7.41 -9.11
N PHE A 194 0.54 6.94 -7.86
CA PHE A 194 0.13 5.58 -7.54
C PHE A 194 -1.30 5.28 -7.99
N ILE A 195 -2.26 6.15 -7.66
CA ILE A 195 -3.68 5.90 -8.00
C ILE A 195 -3.90 5.89 -9.51
N ASP A 196 -3.21 6.75 -10.26
CA ASP A 196 -3.28 6.78 -11.73
C ASP A 196 -2.70 5.50 -12.36
N ALA A 197 -1.72 4.88 -11.70
CA ALA A 197 -1.11 3.62 -12.13
C ALA A 197 -2.01 2.39 -11.86
N ILE A 198 -2.93 2.45 -10.88
CA ILE A 198 -3.85 1.34 -10.61
C ILE A 198 -4.92 1.30 -11.70
N PRO A 199 -5.12 0.15 -12.39
CA PRO A 199 -6.21 0.00 -13.35
C PRO A 199 -7.55 0.38 -12.72
N ALA A 200 -8.31 1.25 -13.40
CA ALA A 200 -9.68 1.52 -13.00
C ALA A 200 -10.48 0.21 -13.01
N PRO A 201 -11.39 -0.01 -12.05
CA PRO A 201 -12.31 -1.15 -12.11
C PRO A 201 -13.05 -1.08 -13.45
N GLY A 202 -12.81 -2.07 -14.32
CA GLY A 202 -13.27 -2.00 -15.70
C GLY A 202 -14.80 -1.87 -15.77
N ASP A 203 -15.28 -0.91 -16.56
CA ASP A 203 -16.64 -0.92 -17.07
C ASP A 203 -16.81 -2.23 -17.83
N GLY A 204 -17.69 -3.12 -17.34
CA GLY A 204 -17.85 -4.54 -17.75
C GLY A 204 -18.29 -4.79 -19.21
N THR A 205 -17.70 -4.09 -20.17
CA THR A 205 -18.05 -4.08 -21.59
C THR A 205 -17.01 -4.75 -22.48
N SER A 206 -15.89 -5.24 -21.93
CA SER A 206 -14.83 -5.88 -22.71
C SER A 206 -14.47 -7.26 -22.16
N THR A 207 -15.06 -8.32 -22.74
CA THR A 207 -14.65 -9.75 -22.68
C THR A 207 -14.53 -10.43 -21.29
N PRO A 208 -14.85 -11.74 -21.15
CA PRO A 208 -14.73 -12.46 -19.88
C PRO A 208 -13.27 -12.91 -19.61
N ASN A 209 -12.31 -12.01 -19.77
CA ASN A 209 -10.97 -12.18 -19.19
C ASN A 209 -10.97 -11.36 -17.90
N LEU A 210 -10.79 -12.06 -16.78
CA LEU A 210 -10.75 -11.51 -15.43
C LEU A 210 -10.08 -10.12 -15.43
N PRO A 211 -10.73 -9.07 -14.90
CA PRO A 211 -10.05 -7.79 -14.78
C PRO A 211 -8.77 -8.03 -13.97
N PRO A 212 -7.63 -7.40 -14.32
CA PRO A 212 -6.45 -7.47 -13.46
C PRO A 212 -6.84 -6.86 -12.13
N THR A 213 -7.22 -7.70 -11.18
CA THR A 213 -7.45 -7.30 -9.80
C THR A 213 -6.09 -6.85 -9.32
N SER A 214 -5.94 -5.53 -9.14
CA SER A 214 -4.78 -4.94 -8.49
C SER A 214 -4.38 -5.80 -7.29
N VAL A 215 -3.07 -6.02 -7.10
CA VAL A 215 -2.54 -6.80 -5.97
C VAL A 215 -3.11 -6.35 -4.62
N PHE A 216 -3.48 -5.08 -4.49
CA PHE A 216 -4.08 -4.50 -3.29
C PHE A 216 -5.54 -4.93 -3.03
N GLY A 217 -6.19 -5.65 -3.95
CA GLY A 217 -7.57 -6.13 -3.79
C GLY A 217 -8.53 -5.02 -3.38
N LEU A 218 -9.24 -5.22 -2.26
CA LEU A 218 -10.18 -4.24 -1.69
C LEU A 218 -9.51 -2.94 -1.20
N TYR A 219 -8.23 -3.01 -0.81
CA TYR A 219 -7.50 -1.84 -0.32
C TYR A 219 -7.21 -0.82 -1.43
N ALA A 220 -7.15 -1.25 -2.70
CA ALA A 220 -6.97 -0.33 -3.83
C ALA A 220 -8.07 0.75 -3.84
N GLN A 221 -9.32 0.35 -3.63
CA GLN A 221 -10.43 1.29 -3.62
C GLN A 221 -10.43 2.15 -2.36
N ARG A 222 -10.15 1.54 -1.20
CA ARG A 222 -10.07 2.30 0.07
C ARG A 222 -9.01 3.40 0.02
N LEU A 223 -7.82 3.10 -0.49
CA LEU A 223 -6.75 4.09 -0.67
C LEU A 223 -7.15 5.20 -1.65
N ARG A 224 -7.88 4.87 -2.72
CA ARG A 224 -8.46 5.87 -3.63
C ARG A 224 -9.44 6.80 -2.91
N ASP A 225 -10.32 6.22 -2.11
CA ASP A 225 -11.32 6.98 -1.35
C ASP A 225 -10.67 7.86 -0.28
N ASP A 226 -9.62 7.37 0.40
CA ASP A 226 -8.84 8.14 1.38
C ASP A 226 -8.11 9.32 0.74
N VAL A 227 -7.47 9.11 -0.42
CA VAL A 227 -6.82 10.20 -1.17
C VAL A 227 -7.85 11.21 -1.67
N PHE A 228 -9.00 10.74 -2.16
CA PHE A 228 -10.09 11.63 -2.55
C PHE A 228 -10.61 12.46 -1.37
N HIS A 229 -10.84 11.82 -0.21
CA HIS A 229 -11.27 12.48 1.01
C HIS A 229 -10.25 13.54 1.44
N PHE A 230 -8.96 13.19 1.42
CA PHE A 230 -7.89 14.14 1.72
C PHE A 230 -7.92 15.35 0.79
N LEU A 231 -8.04 15.16 -0.53
CA LEU A 231 -8.08 16.28 -1.49
C LEU A 231 -9.26 17.22 -1.26
N VAL A 232 -10.43 16.66 -0.97
CA VAL A 232 -11.69 17.42 -0.95
C VAL A 232 -11.98 18.06 0.40
N VAL A 233 -11.60 17.39 1.49
CA VAL A 233 -11.94 17.79 2.86
C VAL A 233 -10.69 18.24 3.61
N THR A 234 -9.74 17.33 3.83
CA THR A 234 -8.60 17.59 4.72
C THR A 234 -7.63 18.64 4.19
N LEU A 235 -7.32 18.62 2.89
CA LEU A 235 -6.33 19.49 2.28
C LEU A 235 -6.75 20.97 2.30
N PRO A 236 -7.98 21.35 1.89
CA PRO A 236 -8.47 22.73 2.04
C PRO A 236 -8.50 23.23 3.48
N GLU A 237 -8.82 22.35 4.44
CA GLU A 237 -8.83 22.66 5.88
C GLU A 237 -7.41 22.92 6.40
N VAL A 238 -6.46 22.02 6.12
CA VAL A 238 -5.05 22.15 6.52
C VAL A 238 -4.38 23.38 5.90
N LEU A 239 -4.77 23.76 4.69
CA LEU A 239 -4.25 24.95 4.00
C LEU A 239 -5.00 26.24 4.36
N GLU A 240 -5.98 26.17 5.27
CA GLU A 240 -6.78 27.30 5.75
C GLU A 240 -7.34 28.18 4.62
N VAL A 241 -7.76 27.57 3.51
CA VAL A 241 -8.09 28.28 2.26
C VAL A 241 -9.27 29.26 2.44
N GLN A 242 -10.09 29.07 3.47
CA GLN A 242 -11.21 29.94 3.81
C GLN A 242 -10.83 31.13 4.71
N ASN A 243 -9.73 31.03 5.46
CA ASN A 243 -9.36 31.98 6.52
C ASN A 243 -8.16 32.86 6.16
N ALA A 244 -7.61 32.73 4.95
CA ALA A 244 -6.40 33.43 4.53
C ALA A 244 -6.50 34.97 4.72
N PRO A 245 -5.65 35.58 5.56
CA PRO A 245 -5.53 37.04 5.66
C PRO A 245 -5.06 37.61 4.32
N GLN A 246 -5.63 38.73 3.88
CA GLN A 246 -5.28 39.45 2.64
C GLN A 246 -3.91 40.15 2.67
N ASP A 247 -2.95 39.71 3.49
CA ASP A 247 -1.62 40.32 3.55
C ASP A 247 -0.66 39.65 2.57
N ALA A 248 -0.47 40.31 1.42
CA ALA A 248 0.26 39.86 0.24
C ALA A 248 1.80 39.77 0.40
N SER A 249 2.34 39.58 1.61
CA SER A 249 3.79 39.69 1.88
C SER A 249 4.48 38.44 2.43
N ALA A 250 3.79 37.30 2.57
CA ALA A 250 4.40 36.07 3.08
C ALA A 250 4.03 34.82 2.25
N GLY A 251 5.00 34.30 1.48
CA GLY A 251 4.96 32.95 0.88
C GLY A 251 3.85 32.68 -0.17
N PRO A 252 3.85 31.49 -0.79
CA PRO A 252 2.71 31.02 -1.56
C PRO A 252 1.51 30.83 -0.62
N SER A 253 0.36 31.38 -0.97
CA SER A 253 -0.86 31.23 -0.16
C SER A 253 -1.30 29.77 -0.13
N GLY A 254 -2.06 29.35 0.89
CA GLY A 254 -2.64 28.00 0.93
C GLY A 254 -3.47 27.68 -0.32
N ARG A 255 -4.09 28.70 -0.93
CA ARG A 255 -4.78 28.59 -2.22
C ARG A 255 -3.82 28.26 -3.38
N ASP A 256 -2.62 28.83 -3.40
CA ASP A 256 -1.62 28.55 -4.43
C ASP A 256 -1.09 27.12 -4.33
N VAL A 257 -0.86 26.63 -3.11
CA VAL A 257 -0.48 25.23 -2.87
C VAL A 257 -1.60 24.29 -3.32
N LEU A 258 -2.86 24.60 -2.97
CA LEU A 258 -4.01 23.82 -3.41
C LEU A 258 -4.11 23.76 -4.95
N LEU A 259 -3.92 24.89 -5.62
CA LEU A 259 -3.90 24.97 -7.09
C LEU A 259 -2.77 24.12 -7.69
N GLN A 260 -1.58 24.14 -7.08
CA GLN A 260 -0.45 23.34 -7.52
C GLN A 260 -0.74 21.84 -7.39
N VAL A 261 -1.33 21.39 -6.27
CA VAL A 261 -1.74 19.99 -6.08
C VAL A 261 -2.79 19.58 -7.11
N TYR A 262 -3.88 20.35 -7.24
CA TYR A 262 -4.97 20.07 -8.18
C TYR A 262 -4.54 20.10 -9.66
N SER A 263 -3.42 20.77 -9.97
CA SER A 263 -2.82 20.73 -11.31
C SER A 263 -2.23 19.37 -11.70
N ARG A 264 -2.01 18.47 -10.73
CA ARG A 264 -1.43 17.12 -10.94
C ARG A 264 -2.44 15.99 -10.77
N VAL A 265 -3.63 16.25 -10.25
CA VAL A 265 -4.66 15.23 -9.97
C VAL A 265 -5.15 14.58 -11.29
N PRO A 266 -5.32 13.25 -11.38
CA PRO A 266 -5.92 12.61 -12.54
C PRO A 266 -7.30 13.18 -12.88
N PHE A 267 -7.65 13.26 -14.17
CA PHE A 267 -8.85 14.00 -14.61
C PHE A 267 -10.14 13.56 -13.91
N GLU A 268 -10.41 12.26 -13.81
CA GLU A 268 -11.67 11.76 -13.21
C GLU A 268 -11.77 12.15 -11.72
N MET A 269 -10.65 12.06 -10.99
CA MET A 269 -10.56 12.50 -9.60
C MET A 269 -10.69 14.03 -9.49
N PHE A 270 -10.03 14.80 -10.37
CA PHE A 270 -10.13 16.26 -10.41
C PHE A 270 -11.58 16.72 -10.64
N LYS A 271 -12.24 16.15 -11.65
CA LYS A 271 -13.64 16.41 -11.97
C LYS A 271 -14.53 16.13 -10.76
N THR A 272 -14.43 14.91 -10.21
CA THR A 272 -15.27 14.49 -9.08
C THR A 272 -15.01 15.33 -7.83
N ALA A 273 -13.77 15.74 -7.58
CA ALA A 273 -13.41 16.59 -6.44
C ALA A 273 -13.98 18.00 -6.57
N VAL A 274 -13.83 18.64 -7.73
CA VAL A 274 -14.37 19.99 -7.99
C VAL A 274 -15.90 20.01 -7.98
N GLU A 275 -16.53 18.97 -8.52
CA GLU A 275 -17.99 18.80 -8.54
C GLU A 275 -18.56 18.35 -7.19
N SER A 276 -17.70 17.98 -6.22
CA SER A 276 -18.16 17.49 -4.92
C SER A 276 -18.80 18.59 -4.08
N PRO A 277 -19.98 18.39 -3.49
CA PRO A 277 -20.57 19.35 -2.55
C PRO A 277 -19.69 19.55 -1.30
N THR A 278 -18.87 18.57 -0.91
CA THR A 278 -17.99 18.65 0.25
C THR A 278 -16.73 19.47 0.01
N PHE A 279 -16.46 19.91 -1.22
CA PHE A 279 -15.29 20.73 -1.54
C PHE A 279 -15.48 22.19 -1.10
N GLN A 280 -14.99 22.53 0.09
CA GLN A 280 -15.25 23.83 0.71
C GLN A 280 -14.20 24.90 0.34
N ILE A 281 -14.33 25.48 -0.87
CA ILE A 281 -13.44 26.55 -1.37
C ILE A 281 -14.15 27.92 -1.50
N GLY A 282 -15.29 28.08 -0.83
CA GLY A 282 -16.14 29.28 -0.89
C GLY A 282 -17.35 29.11 -1.81
N SER A 283 -17.79 30.20 -2.44
CA SER A 283 -18.98 30.22 -3.31
C SER A 283 -18.77 29.44 -4.61
N ASP A 284 -19.86 29.11 -5.31
CA ASP A 284 -19.81 28.48 -6.64
C ASP A 284 -18.97 29.30 -7.64
N GLN A 285 -18.98 30.63 -7.52
CA GLN A 285 -18.13 31.51 -8.33
C GLN A 285 -16.64 31.35 -7.97
N ALA A 286 -16.29 31.22 -6.69
CA ALA A 286 -14.92 30.99 -6.25
C ALA A 286 -14.40 29.61 -6.68
N ARG A 287 -15.26 28.60 -6.60
CA ARG A 287 -15.02 27.24 -7.10
C ARG A 287 -14.83 27.20 -8.61
N PHE A 288 -15.69 27.88 -9.37
CA PHE A 288 -15.55 28.02 -10.83
C PHE A 288 -14.23 28.69 -11.19
N LYS A 289 -13.88 29.80 -10.52
CA LYS A 289 -12.60 30.49 -10.70
C LYS A 289 -11.41 29.59 -10.41
N PHE A 290 -11.44 28.87 -9.29
CA PHE A 290 -10.41 27.89 -8.92
C PHE A 290 -10.24 26.80 -9.97
N ALA A 291 -11.34 26.17 -10.40
CA ALA A 291 -11.31 25.11 -11.41
C ALA A 291 -10.73 25.61 -12.73
N LYS A 292 -11.08 26.83 -13.14
CA LYS A 292 -10.52 27.49 -14.32
C LYS A 292 -9.01 27.72 -14.19
N GLU A 293 -8.56 28.23 -13.05
CA GLU A 293 -7.12 28.45 -12.74
C GLU A 293 -6.34 27.12 -12.73
N ALA A 294 -6.89 26.09 -12.09
CA ALA A 294 -6.29 24.75 -12.07
C ALA A 294 -6.17 24.17 -13.49
N ILE A 295 -7.23 24.25 -14.30
CA ILE A 295 -7.19 23.81 -15.71
C ILE A 295 -6.13 24.57 -16.52
N GLU A 296 -6.00 25.89 -16.31
CA GLU A 296 -4.94 26.67 -16.97
C GLU A 296 -3.53 26.23 -16.56
N LEU A 297 -3.31 25.88 -15.29
CA LEU A 297 -2.04 25.30 -14.84
C LEU A 297 -1.81 23.90 -15.43
N ARG A 298 -2.86 23.07 -15.52
CA ARG A 298 -2.81 21.74 -16.13
C ARG A 298 -2.41 21.80 -17.60
N LYS A 299 -2.87 22.82 -18.34
CA LYS A 299 -2.45 23.07 -19.73
C LYS A 299 -0.95 23.35 -19.88
N ARG A 300 -0.33 23.95 -18.86
CA ARG A 300 1.10 24.31 -18.84
C ARG A 300 1.97 23.18 -18.31
N GLY A 301 1.40 22.23 -17.56
CA GLY A 301 2.09 21.12 -16.89
C GLY A 301 2.16 19.81 -17.68
N ILE A 302 2.82 18.82 -17.08
CA ILE A 302 3.09 17.47 -17.64
C ILE A 302 1.83 16.56 -17.58
N ALA A 303 0.73 16.99 -16.97
CA ALA A 303 -0.55 16.27 -16.88
C ALA A 303 -1.29 16.16 -18.23
N ARG A 304 -0.56 15.89 -19.32
CA ARG A 304 -1.06 15.50 -20.63
C ARG A 304 -1.73 14.13 -20.51
N GLY A 305 -3.05 14.13 -20.39
CA GLY A 305 -3.83 13.18 -21.16
C GLY A 305 -3.63 13.52 -22.65
N LEU A 306 -2.97 12.63 -23.40
CA LEU A 306 -2.64 12.80 -24.83
C LEU A 306 -3.84 13.35 -25.64
N GLY A 307 -3.84 14.65 -25.93
CA GLY A 307 -4.77 15.26 -26.88
C GLY A 307 -6.19 15.60 -26.36
N ALA A 308 -6.39 15.75 -25.05
CA ALA A 308 -7.68 16.14 -24.48
C ALA A 308 -7.74 17.63 -24.07
N GLU A 309 -8.85 18.31 -24.33
CA GLU A 309 -9.14 19.66 -23.83
C GLU A 309 -10.09 19.59 -22.64
N GLU A 310 -9.65 20.09 -21.49
CA GLU A 310 -10.47 20.21 -20.27
C GLU A 310 -11.11 21.62 -20.22
N THR A 311 -12.39 21.68 -19.85
CA THR A 311 -13.15 22.93 -19.72
C THR A 311 -14.05 22.89 -18.48
N VAL A 312 -14.32 24.06 -17.89
CA VAL A 312 -15.23 24.21 -16.76
C VAL A 312 -16.42 25.07 -17.18
N VAL A 313 -17.62 24.67 -16.75
CA VAL A 313 -18.89 25.36 -17.01
C VAL A 313 -19.58 25.64 -15.68
N LEU A 314 -20.25 26.79 -15.59
CA LEU A 314 -21.13 27.13 -14.48
C LEU A 314 -22.57 26.98 -14.97
N ALA A 315 -23.33 26.06 -14.37
CA ALA A 315 -24.73 25.85 -14.67
C ALA A 315 -25.59 26.85 -13.88
N PHE A 316 -26.36 27.67 -14.60
CA PHE A 316 -27.33 28.57 -14.01
C PHE A 316 -28.71 27.90 -14.04
N GLY A 317 -29.35 27.73 -12.87
CA GLY A 317 -30.78 27.35 -12.78
C GLY A 317 -31.11 25.90 -12.41
N GLY A 318 -30.24 25.15 -11.72
CA GLY A 318 -30.45 23.73 -11.40
C GLY A 318 -30.36 23.36 -9.93
N SER A 319 -31.15 23.97 -9.03
CA SER A 319 -31.18 23.60 -7.60
C SER A 319 -32.02 22.34 -7.27
N ASN A 320 -32.60 21.66 -8.27
CA ASN A 320 -33.54 20.55 -8.01
C ASN A 320 -32.93 19.16 -7.92
N PHE A 321 -31.62 18.99 -8.20
CA PHE A 321 -30.96 17.67 -8.18
C PHE A 321 -29.67 17.61 -7.35
N GLY A 322 -29.48 18.52 -6.38
CA GLY A 322 -28.44 18.39 -5.35
C GLY A 322 -26.98 18.31 -5.84
N GLY A 323 -26.69 18.65 -7.09
CA GLY A 323 -25.35 18.66 -7.67
C GLY A 323 -24.66 20.03 -7.54
N SER A 324 -23.33 20.05 -7.64
CA SER A 324 -22.57 21.31 -7.72
C SER A 324 -22.94 22.10 -8.99
N ALA A 325 -23.07 23.43 -8.87
CA ALA A 325 -23.30 24.30 -10.01
C ALA A 325 -22.09 24.37 -10.97
N VAL A 326 -20.91 23.89 -10.55
CA VAL A 326 -19.68 23.87 -11.33
C VAL A 326 -19.48 22.48 -11.92
N HIS A 327 -19.33 22.39 -13.24
CA HIS A 327 -19.09 21.13 -13.95
C HIS A 327 -17.79 21.17 -14.76
N VAL A 328 -17.04 20.07 -14.74
CA VAL A 328 -15.79 19.91 -15.49
C VAL A 328 -15.98 18.86 -16.58
N THR A 329 -15.58 19.20 -17.80
CA THR A 329 -15.70 18.29 -18.95
C THR A 329 -14.37 18.17 -19.68
N ARG A 330 -14.13 17.01 -20.31
CA ARG A 330 -12.95 16.74 -21.13
C ARG A 330 -13.36 16.25 -22.50
N LYS A 331 -12.86 16.92 -23.55
CA LYS A 331 -13.11 16.58 -24.95
C LYS A 331 -11.82 16.10 -25.60
N MET A 332 -11.83 14.89 -26.15
CA MET A 332 -10.73 14.38 -26.95
C MET A 332 -10.66 15.13 -28.29
N ARG A 333 -9.49 15.68 -28.65
CA ARG A 333 -9.28 16.26 -29.97
C ARG A 333 -9.31 15.13 -31.00
N LYS A 334 -10.26 15.19 -31.93
CA LYS A 334 -10.32 14.26 -33.07
C LYS A 334 -9.05 14.42 -33.90
N ARG A 335 -8.32 13.33 -34.16
CA ARG A 335 -7.22 13.33 -35.13
C ARG A 335 -7.79 13.71 -36.50
N PRO A 336 -7.17 14.63 -37.26
CA PRO A 336 -7.64 14.94 -38.59
C PRO A 336 -7.51 13.68 -39.46
N LEU A 337 -8.64 13.16 -39.98
CA LEU A 337 -8.61 12.13 -41.02
C LEU A 337 -8.02 12.75 -42.27
N TRP A 338 -6.88 12.25 -42.72
CA TRP A 338 -6.29 12.62 -44.00
C TRP A 338 -7.22 12.08 -45.10
N LYS A 339 -7.79 12.98 -45.90
CA LYS A 339 -8.44 12.60 -47.16
C LYS A 339 -7.34 12.18 -48.12
N VAL A 340 -7.31 10.90 -48.47
CA VAL A 340 -6.55 10.43 -49.64
C VAL A 340 -7.36 10.86 -50.86
N ASN A 341 -6.84 11.84 -51.62
CA ASN A 341 -7.39 12.14 -52.93
C ASN A 341 -6.92 11.03 -53.89
N SER A 342 -7.88 10.28 -54.40
CA SER A 342 -7.73 9.29 -55.47
C SER A 342 -7.61 9.94 -56.84
#